data_AF-A0A2H3L0R6-F1
#
_entry.id   AF-A0A2H3L0R6-F1
#
_cell.length_a   1.000
_cell.length_b   1.000
_cell.length_c   1.000
_cell.angle_alpha   90.00
_cell.angle_beta   90.00
_cell.angle_gamma   90.00
#
_symmetry.space_group_name_H-M   'P 1'
#
loop_
_entity.id
_entity.type
_entity.pdbx_description
1 polymer ?
#
loop_
_entity_poly.entity_id
_entity_poly.type
_entity_poly.pdbx_seq_one_letter_code
_entity_poly.pdbx_strand_id
1 'polypeptide(L)'
;MEPMVDPMVEAAQLALTGVTVVFMALALVALMLSLIGRIDKPIQQLMSRGKAAPEPAQAPVTPVVEATDAELTPELIAVLTVAANEVLQQPVRITRVQYNQPQTGAWSSQGRISIMASRRRRDR
;
A
#
# COMPACT_ATOMS: atom_id res chain seq x y z
N MET A 1 41.72 -40.36 -11.75
CA MET A 1 41.54 -40.06 -10.32
C MET A 1 40.20 -39.36 -10.17
N GLU A 2 39.15 -40.09 -9.78
CA GLU A 2 37.94 -39.42 -9.28
C GLU A 2 38.26 -38.83 -7.91
N PRO A 3 37.91 -37.55 -7.64
CA PRO A 3 38.08 -37.01 -6.30
C PRO A 3 37.11 -37.74 -5.36
N MET A 4 37.64 -38.46 -4.36
CA MET A 4 36.83 -38.88 -3.21
C MET A 4 36.41 -37.60 -2.47
N VAL A 5 35.21 -37.11 -2.78
CA VAL A 5 34.59 -36.02 -2.02
C VAL A 5 33.89 -36.66 -0.82
N ASP A 6 34.20 -36.21 0.39
CA ASP A 6 33.59 -36.75 1.60
C ASP A 6 32.06 -36.53 1.56
N PRO A 7 31.23 -37.51 1.95
CA PRO A 7 29.77 -37.41 1.87
C PRO A 7 29.20 -36.26 2.72
N MET A 8 29.92 -35.83 3.77
CA MET A 8 29.55 -34.63 4.53
C MET A 8 29.74 -33.34 3.72
N VAL A 9 30.76 -33.29 2.85
CA VAL A 9 31.02 -32.14 1.96
C VAL A 9 29.93 -32.04 0.90
N GLU A 10 29.51 -33.17 0.31
CA GLU A 10 28.39 -33.20 -0.63
C GLU A 10 27.07 -32.72 0.00
N ALA A 11 26.75 -33.21 1.21
CA ALA A 11 25.56 -32.78 1.93
C ALA A 11 25.61 -31.29 2.27
N ALA A 12 26.77 -30.79 2.71
CA ALA A 12 26.98 -29.37 2.98
C ALA A 12 26.82 -28.51 1.71
N GLN A 13 27.35 -28.98 0.58
CA GLN A 13 27.25 -28.28 -0.71
C GLN A 13 25.81 -28.26 -1.22
N LEU A 14 25.05 -29.35 -1.06
CA LEU A 14 23.64 -29.40 -1.44
C LEU A 14 22.80 -28.45 -0.57
N ALA A 15 23.04 -28.43 0.74
CA ALA A 15 22.36 -27.53 1.67
C ALA A 15 22.68 -26.07 1.36
N LEU A 16 23.95 -25.75 1.12
CA LEU A 16 24.38 -24.39 0.75
C LEU A 16 23.73 -23.95 -0.56
N THR A 17 23.67 -24.83 -1.56
CA THR A 17 23.01 -24.54 -2.84
C THR A 17 21.52 -24.29 -2.64
N GLY A 18 20.84 -25.06 -1.81
CA GLY A 18 19.43 -24.84 -1.49
C GLY A 18 19.19 -23.48 -0.83
N VAL A 19 20.01 -23.15 0.17
CA VAL A 19 19.92 -21.86 0.89
C VAL A 19 20.17 -20.69 -0.07
N THR A 20 21.20 -20.75 -0.92
CA THR A 20 21.50 -19.66 -1.88
C THR A 20 20.37 -19.46 -2.88
N VAL A 21 19.77 -20.54 -3.41
CA VAL A 21 18.63 -20.45 -4.32
C VAL A 21 17.42 -19.79 -3.66
N VAL A 22 17.10 -20.16 -2.41
CA VAL A 22 16.00 -19.53 -1.66
C VAL A 22 16.25 -18.04 -1.43
N PHE A 23 17.46 -17.67 -1.01
CA PHE A 23 17.82 -16.26 -0.83
C PHE A 23 17.77 -15.48 -2.14
N MET A 24 18.20 -16.07 -3.26
CA MET A 24 18.09 -15.45 -4.58
C MET A 24 16.64 -15.21 -5.00
N ALA A 25 15.77 -16.21 -4.80
CA ALA A 25 14.35 -16.07 -5.08
C ALA A 25 13.70 -14.95 -4.24
N LEU A 26 14.00 -14.92 -2.94
CA LEU A 26 13.51 -13.87 -2.04
C LEU A 26 14.07 -12.49 -2.42
N ALA A 27 15.33 -12.40 -2.81
CA ALA A 27 15.95 -11.17 -3.27
C ALA A 27 15.28 -10.63 -4.54
N LEU A 28 14.93 -11.48 -5.51
CA LEU A 28 14.20 -11.09 -6.72
C LEU A 28 12.80 -10.56 -6.40
N VAL A 29 12.07 -11.24 -5.52
CA VAL A 29 10.75 -10.78 -5.08
C VAL A 29 10.86 -9.44 -4.34
N ALA A 30 11.83 -9.32 -3.43
CA ALA A 30 12.09 -8.07 -2.71
C ALA A 30 12.50 -6.94 -3.65
N LEU A 31 13.31 -7.22 -4.67
CA LEU A 31 13.70 -6.27 -5.71
C LEU A 31 12.46 -5.78 -6.48
N MET A 32 11.57 -6.68 -6.92
CA MET A 32 10.34 -6.32 -7.60
C MET A 32 9.46 -5.40 -6.76
N LEU A 33 9.24 -5.75 -5.49
CA LEU A 33 8.48 -4.92 -4.54
C LEU A 33 9.16 -3.56 -4.30
N SER A 34 10.50 -3.53 -4.25
CA SER A 34 11.29 -2.31 -4.08
C SER A 34 11.20 -1.38 -5.29
N LEU A 35 11.17 -1.92 -6.51
CA LEU A 35 10.94 -1.13 -7.72
C LEU A 35 9.58 -0.44 -7.69
N ILE A 36 8.52 -1.15 -7.31
CA ILE A 36 7.18 -0.57 -7.13
C ILE A 36 7.23 0.57 -6.09
N GLY A 37 7.76 0.32 -4.89
CA GLY A 37 7.81 1.32 -3.82
C GLY A 37 8.78 2.48 -4.08
N ARG A 38 9.69 2.37 -5.05
CA ARG A 38 10.58 3.44 -5.49
C ARG A 38 9.93 4.40 -6.46
N ILE A 39 8.85 4.01 -7.14
CA ILE A 39 8.13 4.89 -8.08
C ILE A 39 7.21 5.85 -7.32
N ASP A 40 6.71 5.45 -6.15
CA ASP A 40 5.84 6.30 -5.30
C ASP A 40 6.57 7.51 -4.69
N LYS A 41 7.86 7.36 -4.38
CA LYS A 41 8.66 8.40 -3.70
C LYS A 41 9.02 9.65 -4.54
N PRO A 42 9.48 9.54 -5.80
CA PRO A 42 9.83 10.70 -6.61
C PRO A 42 8.61 11.52 -7.06
N ILE A 43 7.45 10.88 -7.25
CA ILE A 43 6.20 11.57 -7.61
C ILE A 43 5.76 12.47 -6.45
N GLN A 44 5.87 11.99 -5.21
CA GLN A 44 5.52 12.76 -4.02
C GLN A 44 6.45 13.96 -3.79
N GLN A 45 7.77 13.82 -4.03
CA GLN A 45 8.72 14.92 -3.91
C GLN A 45 8.60 15.99 -5.00
N LEU A 46 8.19 15.60 -6.22
CA LEU A 46 8.00 16.55 -7.32
C LEU A 46 6.73 17.42 -7.09
N MET A 47 5.67 16.85 -6.52
CA MET A 47 4.47 17.59 -6.13
C MET A 47 4.69 18.54 -4.94
N SER A 48 5.56 18.21 -3.98
CA SER A 48 5.84 19.10 -2.83
C SER A 48 6.74 20.29 -3.15
N ARG A 49 7.50 20.28 -4.25
CA ARG A 49 8.37 21.40 -4.63
C ARG A 49 7.66 22.54 -5.39
N GLY A 50 6.42 22.32 -5.83
CA GLY A 50 5.66 23.32 -6.60
C GLY A 50 4.97 24.41 -5.78
N LYS A 51 4.95 24.31 -4.43
CA LYS A 51 4.24 25.28 -3.58
C LYS A 51 5.23 26.22 -2.87
N ALA A 52 5.88 27.10 -3.64
CA ALA A 52 6.48 28.31 -3.09
C ALA A 52 5.38 29.39 -2.96
N ALA A 53 5.35 30.02 -1.79
CA ALA A 53 4.28 30.86 -1.25
C ALA A 53 3.87 32.06 -2.12
N PRO A 54 2.64 32.56 -1.90
CA PRO A 54 2.52 33.97 -1.54
C PRO A 54 1.78 34.23 -0.22
N GLU A 55 2.17 35.37 0.34
CA GLU A 55 1.89 36.04 1.62
C GLU A 55 0.40 36.20 2.01
N PRO A 56 0.07 36.41 3.31
CA PRO A 56 -1.27 36.31 3.87
C PRO A 56 -2.06 37.62 3.77
N ALA A 57 -3.34 37.53 3.40
CA ALA A 57 -4.30 38.63 3.55
C ALA A 57 -5.71 38.10 3.91
N GLN A 58 -6.03 38.29 5.19
CA GLN A 58 -7.32 38.67 5.80
C GLN A 58 -8.64 37.99 5.37
N ALA A 59 -9.28 37.34 6.36
CA ALA A 59 -10.65 36.80 6.40
C ALA A 59 -11.74 37.89 6.21
N PRO A 60 -13.06 37.61 5.97
CA PRO A 60 -13.80 36.42 6.43
C PRO A 60 -14.96 35.83 5.57
N VAL A 61 -15.27 34.56 5.89
CA VAL A 61 -16.53 33.78 5.75
C VAL A 61 -17.19 33.54 4.37
N THR A 62 -16.88 32.37 3.80
CA THR A 62 -17.84 31.49 3.09
C THR A 62 -17.46 30.04 3.44
N PRO A 63 -18.40 29.07 3.47
CA PRO A 63 -18.14 27.74 4.04
C PRO A 63 -16.93 27.12 3.36
N VAL A 64 -15.95 26.79 4.19
CA VAL A 64 -14.67 26.19 3.84
C VAL A 64 -14.96 24.86 3.15
N VAL A 65 -14.95 24.85 1.81
CA VAL A 65 -14.58 23.66 1.06
C VAL A 65 -13.08 23.53 1.28
N GLU A 66 -12.70 22.95 2.41
CA GLU A 66 -11.33 22.50 2.65
C GLU A 66 -11.17 21.21 1.85
N ALA A 67 -11.09 21.37 0.54
CA ALA A 67 -10.51 20.37 -0.33
C ALA A 67 -9.03 20.30 0.07
N THR A 68 -8.74 19.40 1.01
CA THR A 68 -7.39 18.96 1.30
C THR A 68 -7.01 18.08 0.12
N ASP A 69 -6.41 18.70 -0.90
CA ASP A 69 -6.19 18.12 -2.22
C ASP A 69 -5.14 16.99 -2.20
N ALA A 70 -5.60 15.78 -1.87
CA ALA A 70 -5.68 14.80 -2.95
C ALA A 70 -6.94 15.19 -3.74
N GLU A 71 -6.74 16.00 -4.79
CA GLU A 71 -7.80 16.66 -5.56
C GLU A 71 -8.88 15.62 -5.91
N LEU A 72 -10.04 15.69 -5.23
CA LEU A 72 -11.19 14.83 -5.51
C LEU A 72 -11.73 15.26 -6.86
N THR A 73 -11.14 14.76 -7.95
CA THR A 73 -11.60 15.14 -9.28
C THR A 73 -13.02 14.63 -9.51
N PRO A 74 -13.84 15.38 -10.25
CA PRO A 74 -15.19 14.93 -10.58
C PRO A 74 -15.18 13.59 -11.33
N GLU A 75 -14.11 13.28 -12.09
CA GLU A 75 -13.97 11.97 -12.73
C GLU A 75 -13.79 10.85 -11.71
N LEU A 76 -12.99 11.06 -10.66
CA LEU A 76 -12.79 10.06 -9.60
C LEU A 76 -14.09 9.78 -8.86
N ILE A 77 -14.88 10.81 -8.54
CA ILE A 77 -16.19 10.65 -7.90
C ILE A 77 -17.15 9.88 -8.83
N ALA A 78 -17.14 10.15 -10.13
CA ALA A 78 -17.94 9.42 -11.10
C ALA A 78 -17.57 7.93 -11.15
N VAL A 79 -16.26 7.61 -11.23
CA VAL A 79 -15.76 6.23 -11.22
C VAL A 79 -16.16 5.51 -9.93
N LEU A 80 -15.97 6.15 -8.76
CA LEU A 80 -16.37 5.59 -7.47
C LEU A 80 -17.88 5.36 -7.38
N THR A 81 -18.69 6.25 -7.95
CA THR A 81 -20.15 6.13 -7.97
C THR A 81 -20.61 4.95 -8.83
N VAL A 82 -20.03 4.80 -10.03
CA VAL A 82 -20.32 3.67 -10.92
C VAL A 82 -19.92 2.35 -10.24
N ALA A 83 -18.72 2.28 -9.67
CA ALA A 83 -18.24 1.10 -8.96
C ALA A 83 -19.16 0.74 -7.77
N ALA A 84 -19.61 1.73 -7.00
CA ALA A 84 -20.51 1.50 -5.88
C ALA A 84 -21.90 1.02 -6.34
N ASN A 85 -22.44 1.58 -7.43
CA ASN A 85 -23.73 1.17 -8.00
C ASN A 85 -23.70 -0.27 -8.52
N GLU A 86 -22.61 -0.69 -9.17
CA GLU A 86 -22.43 -2.07 -9.63
C GLU A 86 -22.38 -3.08 -8.47
N VAL A 87 -21.65 -2.76 -7.41
CA VAL A 87 -21.50 -3.66 -6.26
C VAL A 87 -22.76 -3.75 -5.41
N LEU A 88 -23.45 -2.62 -5.20
CA LEU A 88 -24.61 -2.55 -4.32
C LEU A 88 -25.94 -2.81 -5.05
N GLN A 89 -25.96 -2.77 -6.39
CA GLN A 89 -27.14 -2.91 -7.25
C GLN A 89 -28.32 -2.03 -6.84
N GLN A 90 -28.02 -0.86 -6.26
CA GLN A 90 -28.98 0.11 -5.75
C GLN A 90 -28.48 1.52 -6.06
N PRO A 91 -29.37 2.52 -6.21
CA PRO A 91 -28.95 3.89 -6.46
C PRO A 91 -28.09 4.41 -5.30
N VAL A 92 -26.84 4.79 -5.61
CA VAL A 92 -25.86 5.25 -4.62
C VAL A 92 -25.66 6.76 -4.71
N ARG A 93 -25.59 7.43 -3.55
CA ARG A 93 -25.16 8.82 -3.42
C ARG A 93 -23.96 8.91 -2.48
N ILE A 94 -22.85 9.46 -2.96
CA ILE A 94 -21.65 9.68 -2.14
C ILE A 94 -21.84 10.96 -1.32
N THR A 95 -21.98 10.83 0.00
CA THR A 95 -22.15 11.96 0.93
C THR A 95 -20.81 12.52 1.41
N ARG A 96 -19.82 11.65 1.61
CA ARG A 96 -18.51 12.03 2.16
C ARG A 96 -17.45 11.03 1.73
N VAL A 97 -16.32 11.54 1.24
CA VAL A 97 -15.10 10.76 1.02
C VAL A 97 -14.12 11.14 2.12
N GLN A 98 -13.68 10.15 2.92
CA GLN A 98 -12.69 10.36 3.96
C GLN A 98 -11.40 9.66 3.55
N TYR A 99 -10.34 10.44 3.38
CA TYR A 99 -9.01 9.89 3.20
C TYR A 99 -8.52 9.37 4.56
N ASN A 100 -8.44 8.05 4.69
CA ASN A 100 -7.73 7.45 5.81
C ASN A 100 -6.24 7.67 5.57
N GLN A 101 -5.68 8.70 6.18
CA GLN A 101 -4.23 8.89 6.19
C GLN A 101 -3.61 7.60 6.76
N PRO A 102 -2.74 6.90 6.03
CA PRO A 102 -2.12 5.70 6.55
C PRO A 102 -1.18 6.11 7.68
N GLN A 103 -1.66 6.02 8.93
CA GLN A 103 -0.78 5.99 10.08
C GLN A 103 0.11 4.78 9.91
N THR A 104 1.43 4.98 9.93
CA THR A 104 2.42 3.90 9.83
C THR A 104 2.08 2.80 10.85
N GLY A 105 1.69 1.62 10.36
CA GLY A 105 1.22 0.50 11.20
C GLY A 105 -0.30 0.26 11.23
N ALA A 106 -1.12 1.09 10.58
CA ALA A 106 -2.57 0.90 10.51
C ALA A 106 -2.97 -0.38 9.77
N TRP A 107 -2.19 -0.81 8.76
CA TRP A 107 -2.46 -2.07 8.06
C TRP A 107 -2.24 -3.28 8.97
N SER A 108 -1.14 -3.30 9.74
CA SER A 108 -0.84 -4.43 10.63
C SER A 108 -1.81 -4.49 11.81
N SER A 109 -2.25 -3.35 12.36
CA SER A 109 -3.30 -3.32 13.38
C SER A 109 -4.66 -3.73 12.84
N GLN A 110 -5.06 -3.27 11.64
CA GLN A 110 -6.32 -3.65 11.01
C GLN A 110 -6.38 -5.14 10.66
N GLY A 111 -5.27 -5.71 10.19
CA GLY A 111 -5.14 -7.15 9.95
C GLY A 111 -5.28 -7.98 11.23
N ARG A 112 -4.73 -7.51 12.35
CA ARG A 112 -4.90 -8.18 13.65
C ARG A 112 -6.36 -8.15 14.12
N ILE A 113 -7.03 -7.01 13.92
CA ILE A 113 -8.45 -6.85 14.27
C ILE A 113 -9.33 -7.75 13.41
N SER A 114 -9.08 -7.84 12.10
CA SER A 114 -9.89 -8.68 11.20
C SER A 114 -9.77 -10.18 11.53
N ILE A 115 -8.55 -10.64 11.86
CA ILE A 115 -8.30 -12.03 12.28
C ILE A 115 -9.04 -12.33 13.59
N MET A 116 -8.94 -11.45 14.60
CA MET A 116 -9.64 -11.65 15.87
C MET A 116 -11.16 -11.56 15.74
N ALA A 117 -11.67 -10.64 14.92
CA ALA A 117 -13.11 -10.46 14.69
C ALA A 117 -13.75 -11.68 14.02
N SER A 118 -13.02 -12.39 13.14
CA SER A 118 -13.52 -13.60 12.47
C SER A 118 -13.78 -14.76 13.46
N ARG A 119 -12.96 -14.89 14.50
CA ARG A 119 -13.14 -15.94 15.54
C ARG A 119 -14.36 -15.68 16.40
N ARG A 120 -14.61 -14.41 16.74
CA ARG A 120 -15.75 -14.01 17.58
C ARG A 120 -17.12 -14.32 16.95
N ARG A 121 -17.20 -14.51 15.63
CA ARG A 121 -18.45 -14.86 14.93
C ARG A 121 -18.68 -16.37 14.78
N ARG A 122 -17.72 -17.22 15.12
CA ARG A 122 -17.85 -18.68 15.03
C ARG A 122 -18.39 -19.32 16.31
N ASP A 123 -18.29 -18.62 17.44
CA ASP A 123 -18.71 -19.12 18.76
C ASP A 123 -20.11 -18.63 19.18
N ARG A 124 -20.97 -18.29 18.22
CA ARG A 124 -22.41 -18.01 18.40
C ARG A 124 -23.21 -18.80 17.38
#